data_AF-A0A373C027-F1
#
_entry.id   AF-A0A373C027-F1
#
_cell.length_a   1.000
_cell.length_b   1.000
_cell.length_c   1.000
_cell.angle_alpha   90.00
_cell.angle_beta   90.00
_cell.angle_gamma   90.00
#
_symmetry.space_group_name_H-M   'P 1'
#
loop_
_entity.id
_entity.type
_entity.pdbx_description
1 polymer ?
#
loop_
_entity_poly.entity_id
_entity_poly.type
_entity_poly.pdbx_seq_one_letter_code
_entity_poly.pdbx_strand_id
1 'polypeptide(L)'
;MLKIFLGNMGGVIYHPPTYFDNQYEDEWITDPLTKEMVKDVDQSEVISSRLIDSPVLGPVSVKELSGGVKTLILLAFDKNQKIFNISVCGNNCAKWILEIGKKKDLTVNLRHVMNFGDGKFEIEILNTGEIVYDMEKFAEIAGKYV
;
A
#
# COMPACT_ATOMS: atom_id res chain seq x y z
N MET A 1 2.45 -13.46 3.44
CA MET A 1 2.13 -13.70 2.01
C MET A 1 1.16 -12.62 1.56
N LEU A 2 1.30 -12.10 0.34
CA LEU A 2 0.38 -11.11 -0.21
C LEU A 2 -0.81 -11.81 -0.89
N LYS A 3 -2.02 -11.40 -0.51
CA LYS A 3 -3.29 -11.87 -1.06
C LYS A 3 -4.06 -10.69 -1.64
N ILE A 4 -4.50 -10.80 -2.89
CA ILE A 4 -5.21 -9.72 -3.57
C ILE A 4 -6.60 -10.20 -3.96
N PHE A 5 -7.61 -9.46 -3.52
CA PHE A 5 -8.96 -9.53 -4.10
C PHE A 5 -9.13 -8.45 -5.15
N LEU A 6 -9.41 -8.85 -6.38
CA LEU A 6 -9.60 -7.99 -7.54
C LEU A 6 -11.08 -7.60 -7.69
N GLY A 7 -11.33 -6.32 -7.96
CA GLY A 7 -12.68 -5.81 -8.23
C GLY A 7 -13.46 -5.40 -6.97
N ASN A 8 -14.79 -5.44 -7.04
CA ASN A 8 -15.64 -4.93 -5.96
C ASN A 8 -15.77 -5.95 -4.82
N MET A 9 -15.52 -5.50 -3.58
CA MET A 9 -15.56 -6.33 -2.37
C MET A 9 -16.21 -5.54 -1.22
N GLY A 10 -17.15 -6.17 -0.51
CA GLY A 10 -17.73 -5.61 0.71
C GLY A 10 -16.77 -5.70 1.90
N GLY A 11 -16.96 -4.84 2.91
CA GLY A 11 -16.14 -4.86 4.14
C GLY A 11 -14.72 -4.28 4.00
N VAL A 12 -14.42 -3.64 2.85
CA VAL A 12 -13.14 -3.00 2.57
C VAL A 12 -13.16 -1.54 3.03
N ILE A 13 -12.05 -1.07 3.61
CA ILE A 13 -11.80 0.36 3.77
C ILE A 13 -11.54 0.97 2.39
N TYR A 14 -12.58 1.53 1.80
CA TYR A 14 -12.58 1.98 0.40
C TYR A 14 -11.66 3.18 0.13
N HIS A 15 -11.54 4.10 1.09
CA HIS A 15 -10.67 5.27 0.99
C HIS A 15 -9.66 5.29 2.16
N PRO A 16 -8.54 4.56 2.02
CA PRO A 16 -7.50 4.50 3.06
C PRO A 16 -6.95 5.86 3.51
N PRO A 17 -6.77 6.88 2.66
CA PRO A 17 -6.22 8.17 3.11
C PRO A 17 -7.08 8.84 4.20
N THR A 18 -8.42 8.84 4.05
CA THR A 18 -9.31 9.36 5.09
C THR A 18 -9.27 8.51 6.35
N TYR A 19 -9.17 7.18 6.22
CA TYR A 19 -9.04 6.31 7.38
C TYR A 19 -7.74 6.61 8.14
N PHE A 20 -6.62 6.74 7.42
CA PHE A 20 -5.32 7.08 7.97
C PHE A 20 -5.37 8.38 8.78
N ASP A 21 -5.92 9.45 8.21
CA ASP A 21 -5.98 10.78 8.85
C ASP A 21 -6.70 10.80 10.21
N ASN A 22 -7.48 9.75 10.50
CA ASN A 22 -8.23 9.57 11.74
C ASN A 22 -7.66 8.49 12.66
N GLN A 23 -6.76 7.63 12.20
CA GLN A 23 -6.41 6.37 12.89
C GLN A 23 -4.90 6.10 13.03
N TYR A 24 -4.03 6.92 12.43
CA TYR A 24 -2.58 6.70 12.55
C TYR A 24 -2.09 6.91 13.99
N GLU A 25 -1.08 6.13 14.41
CA GLU A 25 -0.35 6.31 15.67
C GLU A 25 0.96 7.08 15.39
N ASP A 26 1.37 7.98 16.29
CA ASP A 26 2.58 8.81 16.13
C ASP A 26 3.84 7.93 15.97
N GLU A 27 3.88 6.77 16.62
CA GLU A 27 4.99 5.81 16.56
C GLU A 27 5.18 5.22 15.15
N TRP A 28 4.10 5.06 14.38
CA TRP A 28 4.17 4.53 13.01
C TRP A 28 4.92 5.48 12.08
N ILE A 29 4.86 6.79 12.35
CA ILE A 29 5.42 7.81 11.47
C ILE A 29 6.95 7.80 11.55
N THR A 30 7.50 7.63 12.75
CA THR A 30 8.95 7.64 12.97
C THR A 30 9.61 6.28 12.74
N ASP A 31 8.83 5.24 12.44
CA ASP A 31 9.36 3.90 12.15
C ASP A 31 10.30 3.93 10.93
N PRO A 32 11.44 3.21 10.97
CA PRO A 32 12.39 3.17 9.86
C PRO A 32 11.74 2.80 8.51
N LEU A 33 10.79 1.86 8.49
CA LEU A 33 10.09 1.47 7.27
C LEU A 33 9.27 2.64 6.71
N THR A 34 8.57 3.38 7.57
CA THR A 34 7.82 4.58 7.15
C THR A 34 8.75 5.64 6.58
N LYS A 35 9.90 5.89 7.21
CA LYS A 35 10.88 6.86 6.68
C LYS A 35 11.38 6.47 5.29
N GLU A 36 11.65 5.19 5.07
CA GLU A 36 12.05 4.69 3.76
C GLU A 36 10.93 4.84 2.72
N MET A 37 9.69 4.49 3.07
CA MET A 37 8.53 4.63 2.18
C MET A 37 8.24 6.09 1.82
N VAL A 38 8.26 7.00 2.79
CA VAL A 38 8.05 8.44 2.57
C VAL A 38 9.13 9.02 1.66
N LYS A 39 10.40 8.67 1.92
CA LYS A 39 11.53 9.13 1.12
C LYS A 39 11.47 8.63 -0.32
N ASP A 40 11.03 7.41 -0.52
CA ASP A 40 11.03 6.77 -1.83
C ASP A 40 9.80 7.14 -2.68
N VAL A 41 8.62 7.19 -2.08
CA VAL A 41 7.34 7.42 -2.79
C VAL A 41 7.03 8.91 -2.92
N ASP A 42 7.20 9.67 -1.83
CA ASP A 42 6.86 11.10 -1.76
C ASP A 42 8.08 12.01 -1.91
N GLN A 43 9.29 11.45 -1.97
CA GLN A 43 10.55 12.21 -2.02
C GLN A 43 10.71 13.21 -0.86
N SER A 44 10.05 12.94 0.26
CA SER A 44 9.99 13.81 1.43
C SER A 44 10.75 13.19 2.62
N GLU A 45 11.08 13.99 3.63
CA GLU A 45 11.80 13.53 4.82
C GLU A 45 10.91 13.58 6.07
N VAL A 46 10.92 12.50 6.86
CA VAL A 46 10.24 12.47 8.16
C VAL A 46 11.16 13.09 9.22
N ILE A 47 10.84 14.31 9.65
CA ILE A 47 11.60 15.04 10.68
C ILE A 47 11.15 14.61 12.08
N SER A 48 9.85 14.47 12.30
CA SER A 48 9.26 13.97 13.56
C SER A 48 7.92 13.27 13.29
N SER A 49 7.27 12.75 14.34
CA SER A 49 5.95 12.11 14.22
C SER A 49 4.85 13.04 13.72
N ARG A 50 5.09 14.36 13.64
CA ARG A 50 4.11 15.37 13.19
C ARG A 50 4.63 16.34 12.14
N LEU A 51 5.87 16.16 11.68
CA LEU A 51 6.51 17.05 10.72
C LEU A 51 7.20 16.27 9.61
N ILE A 52 6.77 16.55 8.38
CA ILE A 52 7.35 16.05 7.14
C ILE A 52 7.94 17.25 6.40
N ASP A 53 9.18 17.13 5.94
CA ASP A 53 9.79 18.12 5.06
C ASP A 53 9.62 17.69 3.61
N SER A 54 8.77 18.41 2.87
CA SER A 54 8.49 18.14 1.46
C SER A 54 9.32 19.06 0.57
N PRO A 55 9.99 18.55 -0.47
CA PRO A 55 10.71 19.41 -1.42
C PRO A 55 9.78 20.32 -2.23
N VAL A 56 8.49 20.01 -2.31
CA VAL A 56 7.48 20.77 -3.07
C VAL A 56 6.70 21.73 -2.18
N LEU A 57 6.27 21.26 -1.01
CA LEU A 57 5.37 22.02 -0.12
C LEU A 57 6.11 22.68 1.06
N GLY A 58 7.38 22.35 1.27
CA GLY A 58 8.12 22.71 2.48
C GLY A 58 7.66 21.89 3.70
N PRO A 59 7.83 22.45 4.91
CA PRO A 59 7.40 21.81 6.15
C PRO A 59 5.87 21.65 6.22
N VAL A 60 5.39 20.40 6.24
CA VAL A 60 3.96 20.04 6.31
C VAL A 60 3.69 19.01 7.41
N SER A 61 2.42 18.79 7.74
CA SER A 61 2.04 17.74 8.68
C SER A 61 2.00 16.36 8.00
N VAL A 62 1.80 15.33 8.80
CA VAL A 62 1.65 13.94 8.31
C VAL A 62 0.39 13.77 7.45
N LYS A 63 -0.62 14.64 7.61
CA LYS A 63 -1.84 14.60 6.82
C LYS A 63 -1.63 15.06 5.37
N GLU A 64 -0.50 15.68 5.05
CA GLU A 64 -0.17 16.09 3.69
C GLU A 64 0.63 15.01 2.93
N LEU A 65 0.95 13.87 3.56
CA LEU A 65 1.50 12.70 2.86
C LEU A 65 0.58 12.22 1.74
N SER A 66 1.14 11.66 0.69
CA SER A 66 0.35 11.14 -0.43
C SER A 66 -0.57 10.01 0.01
N GLY A 67 -1.66 9.82 -0.74
CA GLY A 67 -2.57 8.71 -0.50
C GLY A 67 -1.87 7.34 -0.60
N GLY A 68 -0.83 7.22 -1.43
CA GLY A 68 -0.01 6.02 -1.56
C GLY A 68 0.74 5.70 -0.28
N VAL A 69 1.50 6.66 0.24
CA VAL A 69 2.25 6.49 1.51
C VAL A 69 1.33 6.22 2.68
N LYS A 70 0.24 7.00 2.83
CA LYS A 70 -0.75 6.75 3.89
C LYS A 70 -1.29 5.34 3.85
N THR A 71 -1.56 4.82 2.65
CA THR A 71 -2.02 3.45 2.46
C THR A 71 -0.93 2.45 2.84
N LEU A 72 0.32 2.62 2.40
CA LEU A 72 1.42 1.73 2.76
C LEU A 72 1.65 1.66 4.28
N ILE A 73 1.56 2.79 4.99
CA ILE A 73 1.66 2.82 6.46
C ILE A 73 0.53 1.99 7.08
N LEU A 74 -0.72 2.12 6.60
CA LEU A 74 -1.83 1.28 7.07
C LEU A 74 -1.58 -0.21 6.82
N LEU A 75 -1.09 -0.60 5.64
CA LEU A 75 -0.78 -2.00 5.32
C LEU A 75 0.29 -2.57 6.26
N ALA A 76 1.32 -1.77 6.58
CA ALA A 76 2.40 -2.16 7.46
C ALA A 76 1.93 -2.33 8.91
N PHE A 77 1.25 -1.34 9.47
CA PHE A 77 1.07 -1.21 10.93
C PHE A 77 -0.33 -1.45 11.46
N ASP A 78 -1.39 -1.50 10.64
CA ASP A 78 -2.73 -1.83 11.14
C ASP A 78 -2.71 -3.21 11.83
N LYS A 79 -3.23 -3.22 13.07
CA LYS A 79 -3.29 -4.39 13.95
C LYS A 79 -4.63 -5.13 13.86
N ASN A 80 -5.62 -4.54 13.18
CA ASN A 80 -6.99 -5.04 13.12
C ASN A 80 -7.28 -5.91 11.88
N GLN A 81 -6.24 -6.23 11.10
CA GLN A 81 -6.33 -7.02 9.87
C GLN A 81 -7.41 -6.48 8.90
N LYS A 82 -7.54 -5.15 8.82
CA LYS A 82 -8.47 -4.51 7.89
C LYS A 82 -8.00 -4.75 6.45
N ILE A 83 -8.96 -4.93 5.55
CA ILE A 83 -8.70 -4.99 4.12
C ILE A 83 -8.80 -3.57 3.58
N PHE A 84 -7.71 -3.07 3.02
CA PHE A 84 -7.63 -1.74 2.43
C PHE A 84 -7.70 -1.81 0.92
N ASN A 85 -8.40 -0.84 0.32
CA ASN A 85 -8.37 -0.62 -1.11
C ASN A 85 -7.08 0.08 -1.53
N ILE A 86 -6.16 -0.65 -2.15
CA ILE A 86 -4.86 -0.12 -2.59
C ILE A 86 -4.93 0.60 -3.95
N SER A 87 -6.12 0.85 -4.49
CA SER A 87 -6.26 1.50 -5.81
C SER A 87 -5.82 2.97 -5.84
N VAL A 88 -5.59 3.57 -4.67
CA VAL A 88 -4.97 4.90 -4.53
C VAL A 88 -3.44 4.88 -4.70
N CYS A 89 -2.84 3.69 -4.65
CA CYS A 89 -1.41 3.51 -4.86
C CYS A 89 -1.08 3.50 -6.35
N GLY A 90 -0.03 4.22 -6.73
CA GLY A 90 0.59 4.09 -8.05
C GLY A 90 1.64 2.98 -8.10
N ASN A 91 2.29 2.80 -9.25
CA ASN A 91 3.31 1.76 -9.45
C ASN A 91 4.51 1.89 -8.51
N ASN A 92 4.85 3.10 -8.05
CA ASN A 92 5.93 3.34 -7.08
C ASN A 92 5.65 2.72 -5.69
N CYS A 93 4.40 2.38 -5.38
CA CYS A 93 4.04 1.68 -4.14
C CYS A 93 4.22 0.16 -4.24
N ALA A 94 4.22 -0.42 -5.45
CA ALA A 94 4.08 -1.86 -5.66
C ALA A 94 5.18 -2.67 -4.96
N LYS A 95 6.44 -2.22 -5.02
CA LYS A 95 7.54 -2.87 -4.32
C LYS A 95 7.33 -2.92 -2.80
N TRP A 96 6.76 -1.87 -2.21
CA TRP A 96 6.52 -1.82 -0.77
C TRP A 96 5.37 -2.73 -0.35
N ILE A 97 4.33 -2.85 -1.18
CA ILE A 97 3.24 -3.81 -0.94
C ILE A 97 3.79 -5.24 -0.92
N LEU A 98 4.67 -5.58 -1.87
CA LEU A 98 5.36 -6.88 -1.89
C LEU A 98 6.22 -7.10 -0.64
N GLU A 99 7.04 -6.12 -0.27
CA GLU A 99 7.91 -6.22 0.91
C GLU A 99 7.12 -6.38 2.22
N ILE A 100 6.00 -5.66 2.37
CA ILE A 100 5.11 -5.84 3.52
C ILE A 100 4.48 -7.24 3.50
N GLY A 101 4.01 -7.71 2.33
CA GLY A 101 3.44 -9.04 2.15
C GLY A 101 4.43 -10.20 2.39
N LYS A 102 5.75 -9.95 2.30
CA LYS A 102 6.80 -10.91 2.73
C LYS A 102 6.93 -10.98 4.25
N LYS A 103 6.67 -9.88 4.96
CA LYS A 103 6.84 -9.77 6.42
C LYS A 103 5.61 -10.23 7.23
N LYS A 104 4.41 -10.15 6.64
CA LYS A 104 3.14 -10.54 7.29
C LYS A 104 2.15 -11.15 6.30
N ASP A 105 1.13 -11.82 6.80
CA ASP A 105 -0.04 -12.15 5.97
C ASP A 105 -0.82 -10.87 5.70
N LEU A 106 -0.99 -10.53 4.42
CA LEU A 106 -1.54 -9.25 4.00
C LEU A 106 -2.61 -9.48 2.94
N THR A 107 -3.85 -9.12 3.25
CA THR A 107 -4.96 -9.14 2.29
C THR A 107 -5.35 -7.72 1.89
N VAL A 108 -5.38 -7.45 0.59
CA VAL A 108 -5.74 -6.13 0.03
C VAL A 108 -6.79 -6.25 -1.05
N ASN A 109 -7.51 -5.15 -1.28
CA ASN A 109 -8.41 -5.01 -2.43
C ASN A 109 -7.76 -4.12 -3.50
N LEU A 110 -7.82 -4.55 -4.76
CA LEU A 110 -7.28 -3.82 -5.89
C LEU A 110 -8.32 -3.75 -7.02
N ARG A 111 -8.51 -2.55 -7.59
CA ARG A 111 -9.57 -2.27 -8.58
C ARG A 111 -9.04 -1.78 -9.93
N HIS A 112 -7.76 -1.96 -10.18
CA HIS A 112 -7.10 -1.72 -11.46
C HIS A 112 -5.89 -2.66 -11.59
N VAL A 113 -5.35 -2.84 -12.80
CA VAL A 113 -4.13 -3.64 -12.99
C VAL A 113 -2.91 -2.83 -12.52
N MET A 114 -2.34 -3.21 -11.37
CA MET A 114 -1.11 -2.61 -10.84
C MET A 114 0.13 -3.28 -11.47
N ASN A 115 1.15 -2.50 -11.79
CA ASN A 115 2.43 -3.05 -12.23
C ASN A 115 3.35 -3.34 -11.03
N PHE A 116 3.60 -4.63 -10.76
CA PHE A 116 4.51 -5.11 -9.72
C PHE A 116 5.98 -5.23 -10.16
N GLY A 117 6.30 -4.82 -11.40
CA GLY A 117 7.64 -4.84 -11.99
C GLY A 117 8.03 -6.21 -12.57
N ASP A 118 9.22 -6.28 -13.16
CA ASP A 118 9.68 -7.47 -13.90
C ASP A 118 10.30 -8.56 -13.01
N GLY A 119 10.32 -8.33 -11.68
CA GLY A 119 10.85 -9.28 -10.71
C GLY A 119 9.91 -10.44 -10.46
N LYS A 120 10.44 -11.56 -9.95
CA LYS A 120 9.60 -12.63 -9.41
C LYS A 120 8.94 -12.16 -8.12
N PHE A 121 7.66 -12.43 -8.01
CA PHE A 121 6.89 -12.25 -6.78
C PHE A 121 6.07 -13.49 -6.48
N GLU A 122 5.29 -13.46 -5.41
CA GLU A 122 4.33 -14.50 -5.08
C GLU A 122 3.09 -13.81 -4.54
N ILE A 123 1.98 -13.95 -5.26
CA ILE A 123 0.71 -13.30 -4.94
C ILE A 123 -0.40 -14.34 -5.07
N GLU A 124 -1.21 -14.51 -4.03
CA GLU A 124 -2.45 -15.27 -4.10
C GLU A 124 -3.58 -14.36 -4.61
N ILE A 125 -4.22 -14.75 -5.71
CA ILE A 125 -5.40 -14.06 -6.24
C ILE A 125 -6.65 -14.71 -5.67
N LEU A 126 -7.29 -14.03 -4.71
CA LEU A 126 -8.41 -14.58 -3.94
C LEU A 126 -9.65 -14.87 -4.79
N ASN A 127 -9.79 -14.24 -5.95
CA ASN A 127 -10.89 -14.47 -6.87
C ASN A 127 -10.91 -15.89 -7.44
N THR A 128 -9.72 -16.48 -7.64
CA THR A 128 -9.56 -17.81 -8.27
C THR A 128 -8.88 -18.83 -7.34
N GLY A 129 -8.20 -18.37 -6.30
CA GLY A 129 -7.34 -19.20 -5.44
C GLY A 129 -5.98 -19.53 -6.08
N GLU A 130 -5.64 -18.93 -7.23
CA GLU A 130 -4.36 -19.15 -7.90
C GLU A 130 -3.24 -18.34 -7.24
N ILE A 131 -2.04 -18.94 -7.16
CA ILE A 131 -0.81 -18.23 -6.80
C ILE A 131 -0.05 -17.91 -8.08
N VAL A 132 0.26 -16.63 -8.29
CA VAL A 132 1.00 -16.14 -9.46
C VAL A 132 2.39 -15.65 -9.07
N TYR A 133 3.33 -15.79 -10.01
CA TYR A 133 4.75 -15.52 -9.76
C TYR A 133 5.37 -14.43 -10.63
N ASP A 134 4.62 -13.91 -11.59
CA ASP A 134 5.07 -12.94 -12.58
C ASP A 134 3.93 -12.03 -13.06
N MET A 135 4.31 -10.95 -13.74
CA MET A 135 3.39 -9.94 -14.25
C MET A 135 2.48 -10.45 -15.37
N GLU A 136 2.95 -11.38 -16.20
CA GLU A 136 2.17 -11.90 -17.32
C GLU A 136 0.93 -12.62 -16.80
N LYS A 137 1.14 -13.57 -15.87
CA LYS A 137 0.03 -14.33 -15.30
C LYS A 137 -0.86 -13.47 -14.41
N PHE A 138 -0.26 -12.55 -13.64
CA PHE A 138 -1.03 -11.60 -12.83
C PHE A 138 -1.95 -10.73 -13.71
N ALA A 139 -1.42 -10.12 -14.77
CA ALA A 139 -2.19 -9.24 -15.65
C ALA A 139 -3.30 -9.99 -16.40
N GLU A 140 -3.03 -11.23 -16.85
CA GLU A 140 -4.03 -12.09 -17.51
C GLU A 140 -5.25 -12.35 -16.62
N ILE A 141 -5.03 -12.62 -15.32
CA ILE A 141 -6.11 -12.83 -14.37
C ILE A 141 -6.76 -11.49 -14.00
N ALA A 142 -5.95 -10.46 -13.71
CA ALA A 142 -6.44 -9.16 -13.28
C ALA A 142 -7.41 -8.54 -14.30
N GLY A 143 -7.08 -8.57 -15.61
CA GLY A 143 -7.94 -8.03 -16.66
C GLY A 143 -9.31 -8.70 -16.81
N LYS A 144 -9.58 -9.81 -16.12
CA LYS A 144 -10.91 -10.45 -16.07
C LYS A 144 -11.82 -9.86 -14.98
N TYR A 145 -11.25 -9.14 -14.00
CA TYR A 145 -11.95 -8.67 -12.80
C TYR A 145 -11.96 -7.15 -12.63
N VAL A 146 -11.06 -6.42 -13.29
CA VAL A 146 -10.91 -4.96 -13.19
C VAL A 146 -10.80 -4.28 -14.54
#